data_AF-A0A7X3TD45-F1
#
_entry.id   AF-A0A7X3TD45-F1
#
_cell.length_a   1.000
_cell.length_b   1.000
_cell.length_c   1.000
_cell.angle_alpha   90.00
_cell.angle_beta   90.00
_cell.angle_gamma   90.00
#
_symmetry.space_group_name_H-M   'P 1'
#
loop_
_entity.id
_entity.type
_entity.pdbx_description
1 polymer ?
#
loop_
_entity_poly.entity_id
_entity_poly.type
_entity_poly.pdbx_seq_one_letter_code
_entity_poly.pdbx_strand_id
1 'polypeptide(L)'
;MSNQTTTDAPVTMTPEQKFFFDLRGWILLPSVLSESEIEEMKAEVYAGARQSYQGALQTLLDHPAIVGVLSEILSEDPFVHEDCYGFRCEGSFTTVRPPGWDVSERGDNGLPHVVRPPQQANAMRYQVAGGKIFAGLTRVVWELEEVKSGQGATSFLSGSHKAHFNYGGPDRYRPNISESPWEANMREMMDDYSCPPGSVVIFTESLVHAANDWTNPSNPRCAVFNCYNSIWAQWHRLNLSHEIIETMPPRRQSLFRGTWAIGGGPGGNRAYSLDNNTT
;
A
#
# COMPACT_ATOMS: atom_id res chain seq x y z
N MET A 1 -0.91 23.53 24.63
CA MET A 1 -1.39 23.50 23.24
C MET A 1 -0.22 23.87 22.35
N SER A 2 0.60 22.89 21.96
CA SER A 2 1.59 23.11 20.92
C SER A 2 0.95 22.68 19.60
N ASN A 3 0.63 23.64 18.74
CA ASN A 3 0.44 23.34 17.33
C ASN A 3 1.79 22.84 16.82
N GLN A 4 1.96 21.53 16.75
CA GLN A 4 3.01 20.95 15.91
C GLN A 4 2.60 21.27 14.49
N THR A 5 3.26 22.26 13.90
CA THR A 5 3.32 22.43 12.47
C THR A 5 3.89 21.12 11.92
N THR A 6 3.03 20.26 11.39
CA THR A 6 3.42 19.11 10.58
C THR A 6 4.25 19.67 9.44
N THR A 7 5.55 19.45 9.48
CA THR A 7 6.43 19.80 8.37
C THR A 7 6.04 18.90 7.19
N ASP A 8 5.75 19.48 6.02
CA ASP A 8 5.53 18.75 4.75
C ASP A 8 6.77 17.93 4.28
N ALA A 9 7.85 17.95 5.06
CA ALA A 9 9.07 17.21 4.81
C ALA A 9 8.85 15.71 5.02
N PRO A 10 9.25 14.84 4.06
CA PRO A 10 9.15 13.39 4.22
C PRO A 10 9.89 12.88 5.45
N VAL A 11 9.27 11.96 6.18
CA VAL A 11 9.91 11.29 7.33
C VAL A 11 10.72 10.10 6.82
N THR A 12 12.05 10.18 6.92
CA THR A 12 12.93 9.10 6.44
C THR A 12 12.70 7.80 7.22
N MET A 13 12.71 6.68 6.50
CA MET A 13 12.65 5.35 7.08
C MET A 13 13.85 5.12 8.02
N THR A 14 13.60 4.69 9.25
CA THR A 14 14.69 4.40 10.20
C THR A 14 15.43 3.10 9.82
N PRO A 15 16.69 2.91 10.27
CA PRO A 15 17.39 1.64 10.06
C PRO A 15 16.62 0.42 10.59
N GLU A 16 15.92 0.57 11.71
CA GLU A 16 15.07 -0.46 12.29
C GLU A 16 13.87 -0.78 11.38
N GLN A 17 13.15 0.24 10.90
CA GLN A 17 12.04 0.06 9.97
C GLN A 17 12.52 -0.65 8.69
N LYS A 18 13.68 -0.23 8.15
CA LYS A 18 14.28 -0.84 6.96
C LYS A 18 14.62 -2.31 7.19
N PHE A 19 15.23 -2.63 8.33
CA PHE A 19 15.53 -4.00 8.71
C PHE A 19 14.25 -4.86 8.81
N PHE A 20 13.21 -4.38 9.51
CA PHE A 20 11.98 -5.15 9.68
C PHE A 20 11.15 -5.25 8.41
N PHE A 21 11.15 -4.24 7.54
CA PHE A 21 10.55 -4.34 6.22
C PHE A 21 11.27 -5.38 5.37
N ASP A 22 12.61 -5.39 5.38
CA ASP A 22 13.36 -6.43 4.67
C ASP A 22 13.08 -7.83 5.23
N LEU A 23 13.09 -7.97 6.55
CA LEU A 23 12.85 -9.25 7.20
C LEU A 23 11.45 -9.81 6.93
N ARG A 24 10.42 -8.98 7.10
CA ARG A 24 9.01 -9.43 7.12
C ARG A 24 8.25 -9.16 5.83
N GLY A 25 8.67 -8.17 5.05
CA GLY A 25 7.93 -7.66 3.88
C GLY A 25 6.87 -6.63 4.22
N TRP A 26 6.76 -6.25 5.50
CA TRP A 26 5.80 -5.26 5.99
C TRP A 26 6.26 -4.55 7.27
N ILE A 27 5.72 -3.36 7.48
CA ILE A 27 5.86 -2.56 8.72
C ILE A 27 4.54 -1.89 9.08
N LEU A 28 4.41 -1.52 10.35
CA LEU A 28 3.31 -0.74 10.91
C LEU A 28 3.89 0.55 11.51
N LEU A 29 3.30 1.68 11.15
CA LEU A 29 3.56 2.98 11.78
C LEU A 29 2.33 3.33 12.63
N PRO A 30 2.44 3.29 13.98
CA PRO A 30 1.30 3.54 14.86
C PRO A 30 0.98 5.02 14.98
N SER A 31 -0.31 5.37 15.11
CA SER A 31 -0.80 6.72 15.45
C SER A 31 -0.18 7.84 14.62
N VAL A 32 -0.19 7.69 13.30
CA VAL A 32 0.39 8.68 12.38
C VAL A 32 -0.52 9.90 12.24
N LEU A 33 -1.84 9.66 12.13
CA LEU A 33 -2.83 10.72 12.02
C LEU A 33 -3.23 11.26 13.40
N SER A 34 -3.48 12.56 13.47
CA SER A 34 -4.13 13.20 14.62
C SER A 34 -5.62 12.82 14.72
N GLU A 35 -6.22 13.04 15.88
CA GLU A 35 -7.64 12.77 16.11
C GLU A 35 -8.56 13.51 15.13
N SER A 36 -8.24 14.78 14.81
CA SER A 36 -9.01 15.55 13.82
C SER A 36 -8.90 14.99 12.41
N GLU A 37 -7.70 14.56 12.00
CA GLU A 37 -7.51 13.93 10.68
C GLU A 37 -8.25 12.60 10.61
N ILE A 38 -8.19 11.79 11.66
CA ILE A 38 -8.90 10.51 11.74
C ILE A 38 -10.40 10.73 11.52
N GLU A 39 -11.01 11.66 12.25
CA GLU A 39 -12.46 11.92 12.14
C GLU A 39 -12.84 12.51 10.77
N GLU A 40 -12.00 13.37 10.19
CA GLU A 40 -12.21 13.88 8.83
C GLU A 40 -12.16 12.75 7.78
N MET A 41 -11.15 11.86 7.85
CA MET A 41 -11.05 10.73 6.93
C MET A 41 -12.22 9.75 7.10
N LYS A 42 -12.63 9.48 8.34
CA LYS A 42 -13.79 8.61 8.64
C LYS A 42 -15.07 9.19 8.07
N ALA A 43 -15.29 10.49 8.20
CA ALA A 43 -16.47 11.16 7.67
C ALA A 43 -16.61 10.95 6.15
N GLU A 44 -15.51 11.09 5.40
CA GLU A 44 -15.49 10.83 3.95
C GLU A 44 -15.83 9.37 3.61
N VAL A 45 -15.19 8.41 4.29
CA VAL A 45 -15.42 6.97 4.02
C VAL A 45 -16.85 6.58 4.37
N TYR A 46 -17.37 6.99 5.52
CA TYR A 46 -18.74 6.68 5.94
C TYR A 46 -19.81 7.42 5.11
N ALA A 47 -19.47 8.58 4.52
CA ALA A 47 -20.30 9.26 3.52
C ALA A 47 -20.31 8.56 2.15
N GLY A 48 -19.51 7.52 1.95
CA GLY A 48 -19.50 6.68 0.76
C GLY A 48 -18.34 6.94 -0.20
N ALA A 49 -17.30 7.66 0.22
CA ALA A 49 -16.06 7.74 -0.55
C ALA A 49 -15.47 6.34 -0.73
N ARG A 50 -15.20 5.96 -1.98
CA ARG A 50 -14.73 4.62 -2.38
C ARG A 50 -13.23 4.57 -2.63
N GLN A 51 -12.55 5.71 -2.67
CA GLN A 51 -11.14 5.82 -3.01
C GLN A 51 -10.53 7.08 -2.39
N SER A 52 -9.22 7.08 -2.15
CA SER A 52 -8.49 8.21 -1.56
C SER A 52 -8.38 9.43 -2.47
N TYR A 53 -8.85 9.35 -3.72
CA TYR A 53 -8.87 10.49 -4.63
C TYR A 53 -9.98 11.51 -4.31
N GLN A 54 -10.84 11.23 -3.32
CA GLN A 54 -12.02 12.02 -2.99
C GLN A 54 -11.80 12.85 -1.73
N GLY A 55 -12.10 14.15 -1.83
CA GLY A 55 -12.16 15.05 -0.68
C GLY A 55 -10.89 15.06 0.16
N ALA A 56 -11.04 15.04 1.47
CA ALA A 56 -9.92 15.09 2.41
C ALA A 56 -9.01 13.86 2.33
N LEU A 57 -9.50 12.70 1.84
CA LEU A 57 -8.69 11.48 1.71
C LEU A 57 -7.48 11.63 0.79
N GLN A 58 -7.46 12.66 -0.07
CA GLN A 58 -6.31 12.93 -0.94
C GLN A 58 -5.03 13.21 -0.15
N THR A 59 -5.13 13.69 1.08
CA THR A 59 -3.95 13.91 1.96
C THR A 59 -3.24 12.61 2.33
N LEU A 60 -3.95 11.48 2.30
CA LEU A 60 -3.40 10.14 2.57
C LEU A 60 -2.56 9.57 1.43
N LEU A 61 -2.63 10.15 0.22
CA LEU A 61 -1.88 9.71 -0.97
C LEU A 61 -0.38 10.02 -0.87
N ASP A 62 -0.05 11.05 -0.12
CA ASP A 62 1.30 11.56 -0.01
C ASP A 62 1.60 12.16 1.37
N HIS A 63 0.98 11.59 2.41
CA HIS A 63 1.27 11.96 3.78
C HIS A 63 2.79 11.80 4.08
N PRO A 64 3.44 12.76 4.75
CA PRO A 64 4.90 12.76 4.94
C PRO A 64 5.48 11.47 5.53
N ALA A 65 4.73 10.80 6.41
CA ALA A 65 5.11 9.52 7.01
C ALA A 65 5.23 8.36 6.00
N ILE A 66 4.41 8.36 4.93
CA ILE A 66 4.48 7.31 3.90
C ILE A 66 5.44 7.71 2.79
N VAL A 67 5.60 9.00 2.48
CA VAL A 67 6.48 9.48 1.40
C VAL A 67 7.91 9.02 1.62
N GLY A 68 8.45 9.13 2.84
CA GLY A 68 9.82 8.69 3.10
C GLY A 68 10.02 7.17 3.02
N VAL A 69 9.01 6.38 3.39
CA VAL A 69 9.04 4.92 3.20
C VAL A 69 8.96 4.55 1.70
N LEU A 70 8.03 5.16 0.97
CA LEU A 70 7.84 4.91 -0.47
C LEU A 70 9.06 5.35 -1.28
N SER A 71 9.65 6.51 -0.98
CA SER A 71 10.93 6.93 -1.57
C SER A 71 12.08 5.96 -1.28
N GLU A 72 12.09 5.34 -0.09
CA GLU A 72 13.14 4.37 0.25
C GLU A 72 13.00 3.04 -0.50
N ILE A 73 11.78 2.58 -0.78
CA ILE A 73 11.54 1.22 -1.32
C ILE A 73 11.10 1.19 -2.79
N LEU A 74 10.70 2.33 -3.37
CA LEU A 74 10.20 2.44 -4.76
C LEU A 74 11.00 3.40 -5.64
N SER A 75 11.94 4.16 -5.07
CA SER A 75 12.68 5.20 -5.80
C SER A 75 14.19 5.09 -5.62
N GLU A 76 14.90 5.82 -6.48
CA GLU A 76 16.35 5.94 -6.48
C GLU A 76 16.71 7.43 -6.38
N ASP A 77 17.80 7.75 -5.70
CA ASP A 77 18.19 9.13 -5.37
C ASP A 77 18.15 10.11 -6.58
N PRO A 78 18.57 9.73 -7.80
CA PRO A 78 18.48 10.64 -8.96
C PRO A 78 17.06 11.05 -9.38
N PHE A 79 16.04 10.32 -8.92
CA PHE A 79 14.62 10.54 -9.26
C PHE A 79 13.79 11.06 -8.08
N VAL A 80 14.44 11.37 -6.95
CA VAL A 80 13.83 12.07 -5.83
C VAL A 80 13.96 13.57 -6.07
N HIS A 81 12.82 14.25 -6.16
CA HIS A 81 12.76 15.68 -6.44
C HIS A 81 11.83 16.38 -5.43
N GLU A 82 11.99 17.69 -5.28
CA GLU A 82 11.14 18.50 -4.40
C GLU A 82 9.73 18.72 -5.00
N ASP A 83 9.67 18.83 -6.33
CA ASP A 83 8.48 19.20 -7.09
C ASP A 83 7.61 18.02 -7.55
N CYS A 84 8.13 16.79 -7.47
CA CYS A 84 7.41 15.58 -7.87
C CYS A 84 7.86 14.33 -7.10
N TYR A 85 7.02 13.31 -7.06
CA TYR A 85 7.33 12.04 -6.40
C TYR A 85 8.12 11.10 -7.31
N GLY A 86 9.10 10.41 -6.74
CA GLY A 86 9.89 9.38 -7.41
C GLY A 86 9.20 8.01 -7.49
N PHE A 87 7.91 7.96 -7.16
CA PHE A 87 7.03 6.80 -7.17
C PHE A 87 5.65 7.23 -7.67
N ARG A 88 4.77 6.26 -7.89
CA ARG A 88 3.44 6.46 -8.47
C ARG A 88 2.35 5.79 -7.66
N CYS A 89 1.14 6.34 -7.69
CA CYS A 89 -0.06 5.69 -7.15
C CYS A 89 -0.81 5.00 -8.29
N GLU A 90 -1.10 3.71 -8.11
CA GLU A 90 -1.70 2.85 -9.14
C GLU A 90 -3.16 2.49 -8.88
N GLY A 91 -3.61 2.62 -7.65
CA GLY A 91 -4.96 2.24 -7.29
C GLY A 91 -5.26 2.64 -5.86
N SER A 92 -6.53 2.94 -5.62
CA SER A 92 -7.03 3.21 -4.29
C SER A 92 -8.42 2.61 -4.13
N PHE A 93 -8.70 2.10 -2.94
CA PHE A 93 -10.06 1.76 -2.54
C PHE A 93 -10.25 1.91 -1.03
N THR A 94 -11.47 2.12 -0.58
CA THR A 94 -11.85 2.13 0.84
C THR A 94 -12.62 0.85 1.18
N THR A 95 -12.59 0.46 2.45
CA THR A 95 -13.42 -0.64 2.95
C THR A 95 -13.99 -0.29 4.31
N VAL A 96 -15.28 -0.59 4.50
CA VAL A 96 -15.93 -0.63 5.81
C VAL A 96 -16.39 -2.06 6.05
N ARG A 97 -15.89 -2.70 7.11
CA ARG A 97 -16.31 -4.03 7.54
C ARG A 97 -17.03 -3.91 8.88
N PRO A 98 -18.38 -4.02 8.93
CA PRO A 98 -19.10 -3.97 10.20
C PRO A 98 -18.74 -5.15 11.11
N PRO A 99 -19.03 -5.07 12.43
CA PRO A 99 -18.93 -6.21 13.33
C PRO A 99 -19.64 -7.46 12.76
N GLY A 100 -18.92 -8.58 12.65
CA GLY A 100 -19.44 -9.83 12.09
C GLY A 100 -19.39 -9.92 10.56
N TRP A 101 -18.70 -8.99 9.88
CA TRP A 101 -18.45 -9.07 8.44
C TRP A 101 -17.62 -10.32 8.09
N ASP A 102 -18.03 -11.02 7.04
CA ASP A 102 -17.49 -12.31 6.63
C ASP A 102 -16.81 -12.22 5.26
N VAL A 103 -15.70 -12.93 5.07
CA VAL A 103 -14.93 -12.90 3.83
C VAL A 103 -15.69 -13.42 2.62
N SER A 104 -16.77 -14.19 2.79
CA SER A 104 -17.64 -14.63 1.69
C SER A 104 -18.35 -13.48 0.97
N GLU A 105 -18.37 -12.28 1.55
CA GLU A 105 -18.78 -11.06 0.87
C GLU A 105 -17.77 -10.61 -0.22
N ARG A 106 -16.56 -11.20 -0.25
CA ARG A 106 -15.54 -10.96 -1.28
C ARG A 106 -15.54 -12.07 -2.32
N GLY A 107 -15.21 -11.71 -3.57
CA GLY A 107 -15.04 -12.70 -4.64
C GLY A 107 -13.87 -13.68 -4.46
N ASP A 108 -12.90 -13.36 -3.59
CA ASP A 108 -11.75 -14.21 -3.28
C ASP A 108 -11.91 -15.02 -1.97
N ASN A 109 -13.02 -14.85 -1.24
CA ASN A 109 -13.27 -15.46 0.08
C ASN A 109 -12.10 -15.27 1.07
N GLY A 110 -11.34 -14.16 0.99
CA GLY A 110 -10.20 -13.91 1.88
C GLY A 110 -9.04 -14.89 1.69
N LEU A 111 -8.95 -15.55 0.54
CA LEU A 111 -7.87 -16.49 0.24
C LEU A 111 -6.50 -15.79 0.28
N PRO A 112 -5.51 -16.32 1.03
CA PRO A 112 -4.18 -15.75 1.03
C PRO A 112 -3.54 -15.81 -0.36
N HIS A 113 -3.09 -14.65 -0.82
CA HIS A 113 -2.64 -14.43 -2.18
C HIS A 113 -1.37 -13.59 -2.23
N VAL A 114 -0.74 -13.60 -3.41
CA VAL A 114 0.56 -12.99 -3.65
C VAL A 114 0.72 -12.71 -5.14
N VAL A 115 1.48 -11.66 -5.46
CA VAL A 115 1.81 -11.33 -6.84
C VAL A 115 3.05 -12.09 -7.31
N ARG A 116 2.91 -12.77 -8.45
CA ARG A 116 3.99 -13.45 -9.19
C ARG A 116 4.80 -14.49 -8.35
N PRO A 117 4.17 -15.45 -7.65
CA PRO A 117 4.91 -16.47 -6.92
C PRO A 117 5.41 -17.62 -7.82
N PRO A 118 6.27 -18.50 -7.27
CA PRO A 118 7.26 -18.08 -6.27
C PRO A 118 8.08 -16.91 -6.81
N GLN A 119 8.73 -16.11 -5.98
CA GLN A 119 9.36 -14.87 -6.41
C GLN A 119 10.24 -15.04 -7.66
N GLN A 120 9.88 -14.30 -8.72
CA GLN A 120 10.55 -14.32 -10.03
C GLN A 120 11.08 -12.94 -10.38
N ALA A 121 12.11 -12.89 -11.23
CA ALA A 121 12.58 -11.63 -11.79
C ALA A 121 11.45 -10.96 -12.60
N ASN A 122 10.95 -9.83 -12.10
CA ASN A 122 9.97 -8.99 -12.76
C ASN A 122 9.99 -7.59 -12.11
N ALA A 123 9.32 -6.61 -12.71
CA ALA A 123 9.35 -5.23 -12.23
C ALA A 123 8.67 -5.02 -10.86
N MET A 124 7.81 -5.95 -10.40
CA MET A 124 7.11 -5.91 -9.10
C MET A 124 7.86 -6.69 -8.00
N ARG A 125 8.98 -7.32 -8.35
CA ARG A 125 9.70 -8.20 -7.43
C ARG A 125 10.24 -7.41 -6.24
N TYR A 126 10.16 -8.04 -5.06
CA TYR A 126 10.98 -7.63 -3.92
C TYR A 126 12.44 -8.06 -4.09
N GLN A 127 13.38 -7.12 -3.95
CA GLN A 127 14.81 -7.41 -3.86
C GLN A 127 15.56 -6.34 -3.08
N VAL A 128 16.71 -6.73 -2.51
CA VAL A 128 17.69 -5.80 -1.96
C VAL A 128 18.97 -5.93 -2.77
N ALA A 129 19.45 -4.80 -3.30
CA ALA A 129 20.69 -4.74 -4.05
C ALA A 129 21.40 -3.42 -3.73
N GLY A 130 22.72 -3.46 -3.52
CA GLY A 130 23.51 -2.27 -3.21
C GLY A 130 23.08 -1.55 -1.92
N GLY A 131 22.45 -2.26 -0.98
CA GLY A 131 21.91 -1.67 0.26
C GLY A 131 20.59 -0.92 0.08
N LYS A 132 19.94 -0.99 -1.09
CA LYS A 132 18.63 -0.38 -1.38
C LYS A 132 17.54 -1.45 -1.53
N ILE A 133 16.36 -1.17 -1.00
CA ILE A 133 15.17 -2.01 -1.19
C ILE A 133 14.48 -1.60 -2.49
N PHE A 134 14.07 -2.59 -3.27
CA PHE A 134 13.19 -2.43 -4.41
C PHE A 134 11.97 -3.32 -4.17
N ALA A 135 10.81 -2.72 -3.92
CA ALA A 135 9.58 -3.41 -3.56
C ALA A 135 8.42 -2.93 -4.44
N GLY A 136 8.55 -3.15 -5.75
CA GLY A 136 7.50 -2.77 -6.71
C GLY A 136 6.14 -3.35 -6.30
N LEU A 137 5.07 -2.62 -6.61
CA LEU A 137 3.71 -2.91 -6.14
C LEU A 137 3.64 -3.06 -4.61
N THR A 138 3.59 -1.92 -3.92
CA THR A 138 3.49 -1.84 -2.45
C THR A 138 2.13 -1.29 -2.06
N ARG A 139 1.51 -1.90 -1.04
CA ARG A 139 0.28 -1.41 -0.41
C ARG A 139 0.59 -0.54 0.79
N VAL A 140 -0.22 0.49 0.94
CA VAL A 140 -0.33 1.34 2.13
C VAL A 140 -1.77 1.28 2.59
N VAL A 141 -2.00 0.84 3.82
CA VAL A 141 -3.32 0.65 4.41
C VAL A 141 -3.42 1.53 5.64
N TRP A 142 -4.23 2.58 5.54
CA TRP A 142 -4.58 3.42 6.67
C TRP A 142 -5.70 2.75 7.45
N GLU A 143 -5.48 2.49 8.74
CA GLU A 143 -6.50 1.97 9.66
C GLU A 143 -7.08 3.16 10.43
N LEU A 144 -8.34 3.49 10.16
CA LEU A 144 -9.03 4.65 10.74
C LEU A 144 -9.78 4.31 12.03
N GLU A 145 -9.87 3.04 12.39
CA GLU A 145 -10.44 2.53 13.64
C GLU A 145 -9.42 1.65 14.37
N GLU A 146 -9.69 1.33 15.63
CA GLU A 146 -8.83 0.41 16.39
C GLU A 146 -8.84 -0.98 15.73
N VAL A 147 -7.64 -1.53 15.56
CA VAL A 147 -7.42 -2.89 15.10
C VAL A 147 -6.76 -3.68 16.21
N LYS A 148 -7.27 -4.90 16.44
CA LYS A 148 -6.69 -5.86 17.38
C LYS A 148 -6.25 -7.11 16.62
N SER A 149 -5.08 -7.59 16.96
CA SER A 149 -4.54 -8.86 16.48
C SER A 149 -5.55 -9.99 16.71
N GLY A 150 -5.71 -10.89 15.73
CA GLY A 150 -6.68 -11.97 15.77
C GLY A 150 -8.13 -11.56 15.49
N GLN A 151 -8.41 -10.29 15.13
CA GLN A 151 -9.77 -9.80 14.90
C GLN A 151 -10.10 -9.37 13.47
N GLY A 152 -9.35 -9.83 12.47
CA GLY A 152 -9.79 -9.71 11.08
C GLY A 152 -9.14 -8.62 10.24
N ALA A 153 -8.02 -8.08 10.72
CA ALA A 153 -7.21 -7.14 9.95
C ALA A 153 -6.61 -7.82 8.70
N THR A 154 -5.76 -7.10 7.96
CA THR A 154 -4.92 -7.78 6.97
C THR A 154 -3.92 -8.67 7.72
N SER A 155 -3.72 -9.91 7.28
CA SER A 155 -2.68 -10.79 7.85
C SER A 155 -1.59 -11.07 6.83
N PHE A 156 -0.41 -11.46 7.30
CA PHE A 156 0.80 -11.59 6.49
C PHE A 156 1.58 -12.86 6.80
N LEU A 157 1.95 -13.64 5.80
CA LEU A 157 2.96 -14.68 5.97
C LEU A 157 4.35 -14.04 5.87
N SER A 158 4.86 -13.50 6.98
CA SER A 158 6.11 -12.75 7.01
C SER A 158 7.28 -13.50 6.36
N GLY A 159 8.08 -12.78 5.56
CA GLY A 159 9.23 -13.36 4.87
C GLY A 159 8.90 -14.05 3.55
N SER A 160 7.63 -14.32 3.24
CA SER A 160 7.23 -14.99 2.00
C SER A 160 7.52 -14.18 0.72
N HIS A 161 7.73 -12.87 0.85
CA HIS A 161 8.23 -11.99 -0.22
C HIS A 161 9.64 -12.31 -0.70
N LYS A 162 10.34 -13.24 -0.05
CA LYS A 162 11.64 -13.79 -0.47
C LYS A 162 11.54 -15.28 -0.86
N ALA A 163 10.35 -15.87 -0.89
CA ALA A 163 10.17 -17.29 -1.18
C ALA A 163 10.40 -17.59 -2.69
N HIS A 164 11.46 -18.34 -3.00
CA HIS A 164 11.80 -18.77 -4.37
C HIS A 164 11.29 -20.19 -4.70
N PHE A 165 10.68 -20.87 -3.73
CA PHE A 165 10.09 -22.20 -3.86
C PHE A 165 8.56 -22.13 -3.81
N ASN A 166 7.90 -23.04 -4.51
CA ASN A 166 6.44 -23.15 -4.51
C ASN A 166 5.91 -23.45 -3.10
N TYR A 167 4.72 -22.96 -2.77
CA TYR A 167 4.04 -23.18 -1.48
C TYR A 167 3.17 -24.45 -1.48
N GLY A 168 3.58 -25.47 -2.23
CA GLY A 168 2.98 -26.81 -2.19
C GLY A 168 1.75 -27.03 -3.07
N GLY A 169 1.22 -25.99 -3.73
CA GLY A 169 0.09 -26.11 -4.65
C GLY A 169 0.44 -26.83 -5.96
N PRO A 170 -0.56 -27.34 -6.71
CA PRO A 170 -0.36 -28.09 -7.96
C PRO A 170 0.18 -27.24 -9.12
N ASP A 171 -0.07 -25.94 -9.09
CA ASP A 171 0.45 -24.97 -10.06
C ASP A 171 1.45 -24.03 -9.37
N ARG A 172 2.70 -24.07 -9.84
CA ARG A 172 3.80 -23.24 -9.34
C ARG A 172 3.54 -21.73 -9.52
N TYR A 173 2.76 -21.31 -10.51
CA TYR A 173 2.55 -19.91 -10.85
C TYR A 173 1.19 -19.36 -10.39
N ARG A 174 0.39 -20.18 -9.71
CA ARG A 174 -0.86 -19.75 -9.12
C ARG A 174 -0.61 -18.53 -8.23
N PRO A 175 -1.47 -17.50 -8.18
CA PRO A 175 -1.21 -16.30 -7.37
C PRO A 175 -1.78 -16.40 -5.94
N ASN A 176 -1.97 -17.61 -5.41
CA ASN A 176 -2.60 -17.84 -4.11
C ASN A 176 -2.37 -19.26 -3.61
N ILE A 177 -2.56 -19.47 -2.31
CA ILE A 177 -2.25 -20.75 -1.66
C ILE A 177 -3.32 -21.85 -1.84
N SER A 178 -4.37 -21.62 -2.64
CA SER A 178 -5.42 -22.64 -2.82
C SER A 178 -4.86 -23.95 -3.34
N GLU A 179 -5.50 -25.05 -2.92
CA GLU A 179 -5.10 -26.43 -3.25
C GLU A 179 -3.72 -26.83 -2.71
N SER A 180 -3.06 -25.98 -1.90
CA SER A 180 -1.86 -26.38 -1.18
C SER A 180 -2.23 -27.32 -0.03
N PRO A 181 -1.56 -28.47 0.14
CA PRO A 181 -1.71 -29.32 1.32
C PRO A 181 -1.20 -28.64 2.60
N TRP A 182 -0.53 -27.48 2.49
CA TRP A 182 0.01 -26.72 3.62
C TRP A 182 -0.84 -25.48 3.96
N GLU A 183 -2.01 -25.29 3.32
CA GLU A 183 -2.82 -24.09 3.50
C GLU A 183 -3.13 -23.81 4.98
N ALA A 184 -3.56 -24.81 5.75
CA ALA A 184 -3.86 -24.66 7.17
C ALA A 184 -2.61 -24.19 7.97
N ASN A 185 -1.47 -24.85 7.76
CA ASN A 185 -0.21 -24.51 8.42
C ASN A 185 0.26 -23.09 8.04
N MET A 186 0.09 -22.70 6.78
CA MET A 186 0.45 -21.35 6.32
C MET A 186 -0.44 -20.29 6.97
N ARG A 187 -1.75 -20.54 7.08
CA ARG A 187 -2.70 -19.64 7.76
C ARG A 187 -2.37 -19.48 9.24
N GLU A 188 -2.03 -20.56 9.93
CA GLU A 188 -1.62 -20.54 11.35
C GLU A 188 -0.35 -19.70 11.58
N MET A 189 0.54 -19.66 10.58
CA MET A 189 1.79 -18.89 10.62
C MET A 189 1.65 -17.44 10.14
N MET A 190 0.45 -17.00 9.72
CA MET A 190 0.26 -15.62 9.31
C MET A 190 0.25 -14.69 10.54
N ASP A 191 1.07 -13.66 10.47
CA ASP A 191 1.13 -12.60 11.46
C ASP A 191 -0.06 -11.64 11.30
N ASP A 192 -0.63 -11.27 12.44
CA ASP A 192 -1.58 -10.18 12.61
C ASP A 192 -0.91 -8.95 13.23
N TYR A 193 -1.66 -7.85 13.34
CA TYR A 193 -1.21 -6.65 14.05
C TYR A 193 -2.33 -6.04 14.89
N SER A 194 -1.92 -5.31 15.92
CA SER A 194 -2.79 -4.39 16.67
C SER A 194 -2.31 -2.96 16.46
N CYS A 195 -3.23 -2.03 16.26
CA CYS A 195 -2.90 -0.63 16.16
C CYS A 195 -4.06 0.28 16.57
N PRO A 196 -3.77 1.46 17.14
CA PRO A 196 -4.79 2.48 17.37
C PRO A 196 -5.27 3.10 16.05
N PRO A 197 -6.42 3.81 16.05
CA PRO A 197 -6.87 4.62 14.92
C PRO A 197 -5.77 5.58 14.40
N GLY A 198 -5.76 5.81 13.09
CA GLY A 198 -4.79 6.68 12.42
C GLY A 198 -3.43 6.05 12.17
N SER A 199 -3.30 4.73 12.37
CA SER A 199 -2.08 3.99 12.06
C SER A 199 -2.03 3.59 10.58
N VAL A 200 -0.84 3.25 10.08
CA VAL A 200 -0.66 2.82 8.69
C VAL A 200 0.21 1.58 8.58
N VAL A 201 -0.27 0.59 7.85
CA VAL A 201 0.47 -0.64 7.51
C VAL A 201 0.96 -0.53 6.07
N ILE A 202 2.24 -0.85 5.85
CA ILE A 202 2.88 -0.80 4.55
C ILE A 202 3.48 -2.17 4.24
N PHE A 203 3.12 -2.77 3.11
CA PHE A 203 3.58 -4.12 2.74
C PHE A 203 3.78 -4.27 1.23
N THR A 204 4.73 -5.12 0.83
CA THR A 204 4.92 -5.47 -0.60
C THR A 204 3.89 -6.52 -1.04
N GLU A 205 3.33 -6.39 -2.24
CA GLU A 205 2.42 -7.40 -2.82
C GLU A 205 3.13 -8.69 -3.23
N SER A 206 4.47 -8.70 -3.18
CA SER A 206 5.28 -9.91 -3.22
C SER A 206 5.10 -10.79 -1.97
N LEU A 207 4.48 -10.27 -0.90
CA LEU A 207 4.19 -10.98 0.35
C LEU A 207 2.85 -11.72 0.24
N VAL A 208 2.79 -12.97 0.71
CA VAL A 208 1.52 -13.67 0.89
C VAL A 208 0.73 -12.97 1.99
N HIS A 209 -0.46 -12.50 1.66
CA HIS A 209 -1.32 -11.72 2.54
C HIS A 209 -2.79 -12.07 2.32
N ALA A 210 -3.64 -11.74 3.30
CA ALA A 210 -5.06 -12.11 3.26
C ALA A 210 -5.95 -11.04 3.88
N ALA A 211 -7.20 -11.03 3.43
CA ALA A 211 -8.31 -10.46 4.17
C ALA A 211 -8.92 -11.54 5.08
N ASN A 212 -9.32 -11.16 6.28
CA ASN A 212 -9.89 -12.07 7.27
C ASN A 212 -11.28 -11.58 7.71
N ASP A 213 -12.06 -12.47 8.33
CA ASP A 213 -13.35 -12.17 8.93
C ASP A 213 -13.19 -11.11 10.02
N TRP A 214 -14.04 -10.10 10.02
CA TRP A 214 -13.98 -9.04 11.02
C TRP A 214 -14.75 -9.44 12.27
N THR A 215 -14.03 -9.97 13.26
CA THR A 215 -14.62 -10.54 14.47
C THR A 215 -14.63 -9.59 15.67
N ASN A 216 -14.13 -8.36 15.52
CA ASN A 216 -14.22 -7.34 16.56
C ASN A 216 -15.69 -6.90 16.75
N PRO A 217 -16.30 -7.13 17.93
CA PRO A 217 -17.69 -6.77 18.16
C PRO A 217 -17.89 -5.28 18.48
N SER A 218 -16.82 -4.55 18.80
CA SER A 218 -16.90 -3.20 19.38
C SER A 218 -16.89 -2.08 18.34
N ASN A 219 -16.27 -2.29 17.18
CA ASN A 219 -16.19 -1.29 16.12
C ASN A 219 -16.12 -1.95 14.73
N PRO A 220 -16.56 -1.24 13.67
CA PRO A 220 -16.22 -1.66 12.30
C PRO A 220 -14.73 -1.50 12.03
N ARG A 221 -14.21 -2.19 11.01
CA ARG A 221 -12.94 -1.81 10.37
C ARG A 221 -13.22 -0.75 9.31
N CYS A 222 -12.63 0.42 9.45
CA CYS A 222 -12.64 1.45 8.42
C CYS A 222 -11.21 1.65 7.92
N ALA A 223 -10.97 1.34 6.64
CA ALA A 223 -9.61 1.35 6.09
C ALA A 223 -9.54 1.94 4.68
N VAL A 224 -8.42 2.60 4.38
CA VAL A 224 -8.10 3.19 3.07
C VAL A 224 -6.87 2.51 2.51
N PHE A 225 -7.00 1.84 1.37
CA PHE A 225 -5.94 1.11 0.70
C PHE A 225 -5.44 1.92 -0.49
N ASN A 226 -4.14 2.15 -0.56
CA ASN A 226 -3.45 2.74 -1.68
C ASN A 226 -2.39 1.77 -2.21
N CYS A 227 -2.20 1.70 -3.52
CA CYS A 227 -1.16 0.91 -4.18
C CYS A 227 -0.15 1.83 -4.82
N TYR A 228 1.12 1.55 -4.64
CA TYR A 228 2.20 2.33 -5.20
C TYR A 228 3.21 1.49 -5.96
N ASN A 229 3.86 2.10 -6.92
CA ASN A 229 4.91 1.49 -7.70
C ASN A 229 6.05 2.46 -7.97
N SER A 230 7.18 1.92 -8.41
CA SER A 230 8.24 2.74 -9.00
C SER A 230 7.73 3.45 -10.25
N ILE A 231 8.42 4.50 -10.67
CA ILE A 231 8.08 5.23 -11.91
C ILE A 231 8.37 4.40 -13.18
N TRP A 232 8.95 3.21 -13.04
CA TRP A 232 9.40 2.34 -14.12
C TRP A 232 8.38 1.31 -14.57
N ALA A 233 7.28 1.16 -13.83
CA ALA A 233 6.36 0.06 -14.05
C ALA A 233 4.93 0.43 -13.71
N GLN A 234 4.01 -0.30 -14.32
CA GLN A 234 2.58 -0.21 -14.06
C GLN A 234 1.97 -1.61 -14.06
N TRP A 235 1.11 -1.87 -13.09
CA TRP A 235 0.34 -3.12 -12.95
C TRP A 235 -1.14 -2.91 -13.25
N HIS A 236 -1.74 -1.85 -12.68
CA HIS A 236 -3.15 -1.53 -12.85
C HIS A 236 -3.31 -0.38 -13.84
N ARG A 237 -4.35 -0.46 -14.68
CA ARG A 237 -4.80 0.71 -15.44
C ARG A 237 -5.28 1.77 -14.46
N LEU A 238 -4.93 3.03 -14.72
CA LEU A 238 -5.37 4.15 -13.89
C LEU A 238 -6.90 4.28 -13.98
N ASN A 239 -7.59 4.03 -12.88
CA ASN A 239 -9.02 4.21 -12.74
C ASN A 239 -9.33 5.52 -12.01
N LEU A 240 -8.86 6.63 -12.57
CA LEU A 240 -9.01 7.98 -12.03
C LEU A 240 -9.19 8.96 -13.20
N SER A 241 -10.19 9.84 -13.12
CA SER A 241 -10.45 10.81 -14.18
C SER A 241 -9.41 11.93 -14.17
N HIS A 242 -9.16 12.47 -15.36
CA HIS A 242 -8.24 13.60 -15.56
C HIS A 242 -8.63 14.81 -14.71
N GLU A 243 -9.92 15.13 -14.68
CA GLU A 243 -10.48 16.28 -13.98
C GLU A 243 -10.20 16.21 -12.48
N ILE A 244 -10.29 15.02 -11.88
CA ILE A 244 -9.97 14.84 -10.45
C ILE A 244 -8.48 15.06 -10.22
N ILE A 245 -7.60 14.57 -11.10
CA ILE A 245 -6.15 14.78 -10.98
C ILE A 245 -5.83 16.27 -11.05
N GLU A 246 -6.43 17.00 -11.99
CA GLU A 246 -6.20 18.44 -12.13
C GLU A 246 -6.62 19.26 -10.91
N THR A 247 -7.56 18.77 -10.09
CA THR A 247 -7.90 19.41 -8.80
C THR A 247 -6.82 19.26 -7.72
N MET A 248 -5.91 18.29 -7.87
CA MET A 248 -4.87 18.03 -6.88
C MET A 248 -3.71 19.04 -6.99
N PRO A 249 -2.97 19.31 -5.91
CA PRO A 249 -1.75 20.10 -5.97
C PRO A 249 -0.73 19.51 -6.96
N PRO A 250 0.09 20.32 -7.66
CA PRO A 250 0.98 19.86 -8.73
C PRO A 250 1.88 18.67 -8.34
N ARG A 251 2.43 18.68 -7.12
CA ARG A 251 3.26 17.58 -6.62
C ARG A 251 2.48 16.26 -6.55
N ARG A 252 1.22 16.28 -6.10
CA ARG A 252 0.36 15.09 -6.00
C ARG A 252 -0.10 14.58 -7.36
N GLN A 253 -0.32 15.48 -8.32
CA GLN A 253 -0.60 15.07 -9.70
C GLN A 253 0.49 14.14 -10.25
N SER A 254 1.76 14.38 -9.87
CA SER A 254 2.88 13.54 -10.30
C SER A 254 2.77 12.06 -9.91
N LEU A 255 1.96 11.69 -8.91
CA LEU A 255 1.68 10.28 -8.59
C LEU A 255 1.06 9.52 -9.76
N PHE A 256 0.44 10.24 -10.71
CA PHE A 256 -0.32 9.66 -11.81
C PHE A 256 0.34 9.86 -13.19
N ARG A 257 1.62 10.28 -13.25
CA ARG A 257 2.38 10.59 -14.49
C ARG A 257 2.65 9.39 -15.41
N GLY A 258 3.58 9.43 -16.38
CA GLY A 258 3.91 8.26 -17.23
C GLY A 258 4.80 7.20 -16.56
N THR A 259 5.05 6.04 -17.19
CA THR A 259 5.93 4.94 -16.69
C THR A 259 7.34 4.94 -17.28
N TRP A 260 7.87 6.11 -17.65
CA TRP A 260 9.22 6.29 -18.18
C TRP A 260 9.91 7.42 -17.42
N ALA A 261 11.24 7.50 -17.39
CA ALA A 261 11.90 8.67 -16.77
C ALA A 261 12.57 9.61 -17.77
N ILE A 262 12.85 9.15 -18.99
CA ILE A 262 13.57 9.90 -20.02
C ILE A 262 12.62 10.19 -21.19
N GLY A 263 12.59 11.45 -21.65
CA GLY A 263 11.70 11.93 -22.73
C GLY A 263 10.64 12.93 -22.24
N GLY A 264 10.01 13.67 -23.15
CA GLY A 264 8.94 14.63 -22.80
C GLY A 264 9.38 16.11 -22.64
N GLY A 265 10.52 16.51 -23.21
CA GLY A 265 11.02 17.89 -23.15
C GLY A 265 12.02 18.15 -22.01
N PRO A 266 12.35 19.42 -21.71
CA PRO A 266 13.46 19.80 -20.81
C PRO A 266 13.36 19.28 -19.37
N GLY A 267 12.16 18.87 -18.92
CA GLY A 267 11.91 18.39 -17.56
C GLY A 267 11.78 16.87 -17.39
N GLY A 268 11.79 16.07 -18.47
CA GLY A 268 11.51 14.63 -18.38
C GLY A 268 10.07 14.31 -17.95
N ASN A 269 9.79 13.06 -17.58
CA ASN A 269 8.49 12.64 -17.04
C ASN A 269 8.35 13.01 -15.56
N ARG A 270 8.24 14.32 -15.29
CA ARG A 270 8.07 14.85 -13.92
C ARG A 270 6.64 15.25 -13.60
N ALA A 271 5.91 15.74 -14.60
CA ALA A 271 4.53 16.18 -14.50
C ALA A 271 3.55 15.12 -15.03
N TYR A 272 2.35 15.14 -14.49
CA TYR A 272 1.21 14.45 -15.10
C TYR A 272 0.82 15.15 -16.41
N SER A 273 0.42 14.36 -17.39
CA SER A 273 -0.24 14.80 -18.62
C SER A 273 -1.19 13.71 -19.06
N LEU A 274 -2.33 14.09 -19.65
CA LEU A 274 -3.28 13.12 -20.20
C LEU A 274 -2.62 12.27 -21.31
N ASP A 275 -1.76 12.88 -22.11
CA ASP A 275 -0.99 12.19 -23.16
C ASP A 275 0.00 11.17 -22.59
N ASN A 276 0.38 11.33 -21.32
CA ASN A 276 1.31 10.41 -20.66
C ASN A 276 0.59 9.18 -20.07
N ASN A 277 -0.74 9.15 -20.11
CA ASN A 277 -1.53 8.04 -19.62
C ASN A 277 -1.66 6.99 -20.74
N THR A 278 -0.86 5.93 -20.68
CA THR A 278 -0.95 4.83 -21.65
C THR A 278 -2.26 4.07 -21.42
N THR A 279 -3.24 4.28 -22.30
CA THR A 279 -4.51 3.53 -22.37
C THR A 279 -4.34 2.06 -22.72
#